data_AF-A0A7W0WFT8-F1
#
_entry.id   AF-A0A7W0WFT8-F1
#
_cell.length_a   1.000
_cell.length_b   1.000
_cell.length_c   1.000
_cell.angle_alpha   90.00
_cell.angle_beta   90.00
_cell.angle_gamma   90.00
#
_symmetry.space_group_name_H-M   'P 1'
#
loop_
_entity.id
_entity.type
_entity.pdbx_description
1 polymer ?
#
loop_
_entity_poly.entity_id
_entity_poly.type
_entity_poly.pdbx_seq_one_letter_code
_entity_poly.pdbx_strand_id
1 'polypeptide(L)'
;MSQEIIEHIRGLEREKGIEENTVVSALEDALLAAYKKTPGAARHAAVELDDEGEFRVFSIEIPGDLEERLLDEAMEAKIEELERLEEETGEKQHTLINPDELELDWDQVPEEQIARADVTPGDFGRIAAMTAKQVIQQRIREAERAMMYEEYIDRQGEVVTGIVQQAGDRNNVLVDLGKVEALLPRSEQVDGERYEQGSRIKAVITEVRSGTKGPQVILSRRDPELIKTLFELEVPEIADGLVEIRGVAREPGYRAKIAVESHAQGVDPVGACVGPRGSRVRMVVSELRGEKIDIIPWNTEPARFVAKALS
;
A
#
# COMPACT_ATOMS: atom_id res chain seq x y z
N MET A 1 -11.32 31.43 -4.61
CA MET A 1 -10.14 30.74 -4.06
C MET A 1 -10.36 30.21 -2.65
N SER A 2 -10.77 31.01 -1.65
CA SER A 2 -11.08 30.49 -0.30
C SER A 2 -12.22 29.46 -0.30
N GLN A 3 -13.37 29.82 -0.90
CA GLN A 3 -14.52 28.91 -1.00
C GLN A 3 -14.25 27.64 -1.84
N GLU A 4 -13.39 27.71 -2.86
CA GLU A 4 -13.04 26.55 -3.69
C GLU A 4 -12.28 25.49 -2.88
N ILE A 5 -11.46 25.90 -1.91
CA ILE A 5 -10.71 24.98 -1.04
C ILE A 5 -11.68 24.19 -0.15
N ILE A 6 -12.64 24.86 0.51
CA ILE A 6 -13.65 24.20 1.35
C ILE A 6 -14.55 23.29 0.52
N GLU A 7 -14.98 23.72 -0.67
CA GLU A 7 -15.76 22.87 -1.57
C GLU A 7 -14.98 21.62 -1.99
N HIS A 8 -13.68 21.74 -2.26
CA HIS A 8 -12.82 20.59 -2.55
C HIS A 8 -12.69 19.66 -1.34
N ILE A 9 -12.48 20.19 -0.13
CA ILE A 9 -12.38 19.38 1.09
C ILE A 9 -13.67 18.59 1.33
N ARG A 10 -14.83 19.24 1.23
CA ARG A 10 -16.15 18.55 1.32
C ARG A 10 -16.39 17.55 0.19
N GLY A 11 -15.83 17.80 -0.98
CA GLY A 11 -15.84 16.84 -2.09
C GLY A 11 -15.07 15.56 -1.75
N LEU A 12 -13.93 15.69 -1.07
CA LEU A 12 -13.09 14.55 -0.67
C LEU A 12 -13.75 13.64 0.35
N GLU A 13 -14.49 14.21 1.29
CA GLU A 13 -15.26 13.41 2.24
C GLU A 13 -16.29 12.54 1.51
N ARG A 14 -17.03 13.11 0.55
CA ARG A 14 -18.05 12.36 -0.21
C ARG A 14 -17.48 11.32 -1.17
N GLU A 15 -16.38 11.63 -1.84
CA GLU A 15 -15.82 10.78 -2.89
C GLU A 15 -14.85 9.72 -2.35
N LYS A 16 -14.09 10.05 -1.31
CA LYS A 16 -12.95 9.28 -0.82
C LYS A 16 -13.06 8.90 0.66
N GLY A 17 -14.10 9.36 1.37
CA GLY A 17 -14.32 9.05 2.79
C GLY A 17 -13.29 9.69 3.73
N ILE A 18 -12.64 10.79 3.31
CA ILE A 18 -11.67 11.50 4.14
C ILE A 18 -12.40 12.51 5.00
N GLU A 19 -12.34 12.38 6.33
CA GLU A 19 -13.00 13.33 7.24
C GLU A 19 -12.48 14.76 7.04
N GLU A 20 -13.41 15.72 6.93
CA GLU A 20 -13.11 17.15 6.72
C GLU A 20 -12.12 17.68 7.77
N ASN A 21 -12.37 17.39 9.06
CA ASN A 21 -11.52 17.81 10.17
C ASN A 21 -10.06 17.32 10.04
N THR A 22 -9.85 16.11 9.53
CA THR A 22 -8.49 15.57 9.34
C THR A 22 -7.73 16.32 8.24
N VAL A 23 -8.44 16.79 7.21
CA VAL A 23 -7.84 17.59 6.14
C VAL A 23 -7.58 19.02 6.59
N VAL A 24 -8.51 19.61 7.35
CA VAL A 24 -8.39 20.96 7.91
C VAL A 24 -7.20 21.04 8.87
N SER A 25 -7.11 20.14 9.86
CA SER A 25 -5.98 20.11 10.80
C SER A 25 -4.64 19.93 10.07
N ALA A 26 -4.57 19.02 9.09
CA ALA A 26 -3.35 18.84 8.29
C ALA A 26 -2.94 20.10 7.50
N LEU A 27 -3.94 20.89 7.10
CA LEU A 27 -3.72 22.12 6.38
C LEU A 27 -3.20 23.21 7.33
N GLU A 28 -3.79 23.35 8.51
CA GLU A 28 -3.33 24.27 9.56
C GLU A 28 -1.87 23.98 9.93
N ASP A 29 -1.51 22.72 10.17
CA ASP A 29 -0.13 22.30 10.48
C ASP A 29 0.86 22.66 9.36
N ALA A 30 0.49 22.37 8.11
CA ALA A 30 1.35 22.65 6.97
C ALA A 30 1.52 24.16 6.72
N LEU A 31 0.47 24.95 6.97
CA LEU A 31 0.52 26.40 6.88
C LEU A 31 1.32 27.00 8.03
N LEU A 32 1.21 26.46 9.23
CA LEU A 32 2.03 26.85 10.37
C LEU A 32 3.52 26.60 10.09
N ALA A 33 3.85 25.43 9.53
CA ALA A 33 5.21 25.11 9.11
C ALA A 33 5.72 26.03 7.98
N ALA A 34 4.84 26.50 7.09
CA ALA A 34 5.19 27.50 6.08
C ALA A 34 5.38 28.90 6.70
N TYR A 35 4.54 29.27 7.67
CA TYR A 35 4.64 30.53 8.41
C TYR A 35 5.96 30.60 9.19
N LYS A 36 6.33 29.56 9.95
CA LYS A 36 7.59 29.52 10.73
C LYS A 36 8.86 29.70 9.88
N LYS A 37 8.79 29.49 8.57
CA LYS A 37 9.91 29.74 7.62
C LYS A 37 10.01 31.19 7.17
N THR A 38 9.02 32.02 7.50
CA THR A 38 8.98 33.44 7.13
C THR A 38 9.83 34.24 8.11
N PRO A 39 10.63 35.23 7.65
CA PRO A 39 11.39 36.09 8.54
C PRO A 39 10.48 36.83 9.53
N GLY A 40 10.83 36.77 10.83
CA GLY A 40 10.06 37.42 11.88
C GLY A 40 8.79 36.67 12.30
N ALA A 41 8.67 35.39 11.96
CA ALA A 41 7.60 34.54 12.46
C ALA A 41 7.59 34.51 14.00
N ALA A 42 6.41 34.59 14.59
CA ALA A 42 6.24 34.40 16.03
C ALA A 42 6.70 32.99 16.44
N ARG A 43 7.35 32.89 17.60
CA ARG A 43 7.83 31.62 18.16
C ARG A 43 6.68 30.63 18.32
N HIS A 44 5.61 31.10 18.95
CA HIS A 44 4.35 30.38 19.12
C HIS A 44 3.30 31.01 18.23
N ALA A 45 2.75 30.20 17.32
CA ALA A 45 1.70 30.63 16.44
C ALA A 45 0.73 29.48 16.19
N ALA A 46 -0.52 29.82 15.94
CA ALA A 46 -1.55 28.91 15.46
C ALA A 46 -2.08 29.43 14.12
N VAL A 47 -2.39 28.51 13.21
CA VAL A 47 -3.12 28.83 12.00
C VAL A 47 -4.53 28.29 12.16
N GLU A 48 -5.53 29.12 11.91
CA GLU A 48 -6.93 28.73 11.93
C GLU A 48 -7.50 28.90 10.52
N LEU A 49 -8.24 27.89 10.07
CA LEU A 49 -9.05 27.94 8.85
C LEU A 49 -10.53 28.08 9.23
N ASP A 50 -11.19 29.11 8.71
CA ASP A 50 -12.63 29.27 8.89
C ASP A 50 -13.46 28.48 7.87
N ASP A 51 -14.77 28.38 8.12
CA ASP A 51 -15.74 27.71 7.24
C ASP A 51 -15.87 28.35 5.84
N GLU A 52 -15.39 29.59 5.67
CA GLU A 52 -15.40 30.34 4.42
C GLU A 52 -14.11 30.11 3.59
N GLY A 53 -13.11 29.47 4.20
CA GLY A 53 -11.83 29.15 3.60
C GLY A 53 -10.79 30.26 3.74
N GLU A 54 -10.98 31.23 4.65
CA GLU A 54 -9.97 32.21 5.02
C GLU A 54 -9.02 31.64 6.07
N PHE A 55 -7.72 31.87 5.86
CA PHE A 55 -6.68 31.47 6.80
C PHE A 55 -6.26 32.67 7.62
N ARG A 56 -6.15 32.50 8.94
CA ARG A 56 -5.59 33.50 9.86
C ARG A 56 -4.46 32.89 10.67
N VAL A 57 -3.41 33.67 10.86
CA VAL A 57 -2.27 33.30 11.70
C VAL A 57 -2.33 34.12 12.97
N PHE A 58 -2.44 33.44 14.10
CA PHE A 58 -2.43 34.07 15.42
C PHE A 58 -1.09 33.82 16.09
N SER A 59 -0.41 34.89 16.51
CA SER A 59 0.69 34.75 17.45
C SER A 59 0.12 34.47 18.84
N ILE A 60 0.77 33.57 19.56
CA ILE A 60 0.41 33.21 20.92
C ILE A 60 1.50 33.74 21.84
N GLU A 61 1.13 34.62 22.76
CA GLU A 61 2.03 35.16 23.79
C GLU A 61 1.55 34.69 25.16
N ILE A 62 2.50 34.21 25.97
CA ILE A 62 2.28 33.76 27.35
C ILE A 62 3.27 34.47 28.29
N PRO A 63 2.99 34.52 29.62
CA PRO A 63 3.92 35.08 30.58
C PRO A 63 5.29 34.40 30.51
N GLY A 64 6.38 35.19 30.57
CA GLY A 64 7.74 34.66 30.35
C GLY A 64 8.20 33.64 31.39
N ASP A 65 7.74 33.77 32.64
CA ASP A 65 7.98 32.79 33.71
C ASP A 65 7.28 31.45 33.45
N LEU A 66 6.09 31.50 32.85
CA LEU A 66 5.37 30.31 32.42
C LEU A 66 6.01 29.69 31.17
N GLU A 67 6.44 30.51 30.21
CA GLU A 67 7.14 30.05 29.00
C GLU A 67 8.44 29.33 29.35
N GLU A 68 9.26 29.89 30.24
CA GLU A 68 10.53 29.29 30.67
C GLU A 68 10.30 27.92 31.31
N ARG A 69 9.32 27.82 32.22
CA ARG A 69 8.95 26.55 32.86
C ARG A 69 8.52 25.48 31.84
N LEU A 70 7.65 25.85 30.89
CA LEU A 70 7.15 24.90 29.89
C LEU A 70 8.24 24.48 28.89
N LEU A 71 9.16 25.38 28.54
CA LEU A 71 10.31 25.06 27.70
C LEU A 71 11.26 24.08 28.39
N ASP A 72 11.52 24.26 29.68
CA ASP A 72 12.35 23.34 30.46
C ASP A 72 11.71 21.94 30.53
N GLU A 73 10.41 21.87 30.83
CA GLU A 73 9.65 20.60 30.85
C GLU A 73 9.66 19.91 29.48
N ALA A 74 9.42 20.65 28.39
CA ALA A 74 9.44 20.11 27.03
C ALA A 74 10.84 19.64 26.62
N MET A 75 11.89 20.36 27.05
CA MET A 75 13.28 20.00 26.77
C MET A 75 13.67 18.70 27.49
N GLU A 76 13.31 18.55 28.77
CA GLU A 76 13.53 17.31 29.53
C GLU A 76 12.81 16.12 28.87
N ALA A 77 11.54 16.29 28.50
CA ALA A 77 10.77 15.25 27.81
C ALA A 77 11.41 14.84 26.48
N LYS A 78 11.94 15.81 25.72
CA LYS A 78 12.58 15.53 24.42
C LYS A 78 13.91 14.77 24.58
N ILE A 79 14.67 15.09 25.62
CA ILE A 79 15.91 14.37 25.95
C ILE A 79 15.57 12.91 26.29
N GLU A 80 14.57 12.68 27.14
CA GLU A 80 14.16 11.32 27.53
C GLU A 80 13.65 10.48 26.34
N GLU A 81 12.95 11.10 25.38
CA GLU A 81 12.55 10.43 24.13
C GLU A 81 13.76 9.99 23.30
N LEU A 82 14.75 10.87 23.13
CA LEU A 82 15.96 10.57 22.37
C LEU A 82 16.78 9.45 23.02
N GLU A 83 16.93 9.48 24.35
CA GLU A 83 17.64 8.43 25.10
C GLU A 83 16.99 7.05 24.92
N ARG A 84 15.65 6.96 24.96
CA ARG A 84 14.93 5.70 24.68
C ARG A 84 15.19 5.17 23.27
N LEU A 85 15.17 6.05 22.27
CA LEU A 85 15.46 5.66 20.88
C LEU A 85 16.89 5.16 20.71
N GLU A 86 17.86 5.75 21.41
CA GLU A 86 19.25 5.26 21.42
C GLU A 86 19.34 3.85 22.01
N GLU A 87 18.61 3.55 23.09
CA GLU A 87 18.60 2.21 23.70
C GLU A 87 17.99 1.15 22.78
N GLU A 88 16.91 1.48 22.08
CA GLU A 88 16.22 0.57 21.15
C GLU A 88 17.04 0.27 19.89
N THR A 89 17.72 1.30 19.35
CA THR A 89 18.44 1.21 18.08
C THR A 89 19.93 0.87 18.24
N GLY A 90 20.50 1.15 19.42
CA GLY A 90 21.93 1.02 19.70
C GLY A 90 22.81 2.08 19.02
N GLU A 91 22.22 3.07 18.36
CA GLU A 91 22.91 4.16 17.67
C GLU A 91 22.79 5.47 18.46
N LYS A 92 23.91 6.19 18.64
CA LYS A 92 23.91 7.47 19.34
C LYS A 92 23.30 8.59 18.48
N GLN A 93 22.26 9.23 18.97
CA GLN A 93 21.58 10.40 18.43
C GLN A 93 22.36 11.67 18.80
N HIS A 94 23.18 12.20 17.89
CA HIS A 94 23.82 13.52 18.07
C HIS A 94 22.92 14.62 17.50
N THR A 95 21.73 14.78 18.07
CA THR A 95 20.75 15.78 17.63
C THR A 95 20.83 17.01 18.52
N LEU A 96 21.06 18.19 17.92
CA LEU A 96 20.94 19.46 18.62
C LEU A 96 19.46 19.79 18.79
N ILE A 97 19.00 19.95 20.03
CA ILE A 97 17.62 20.35 20.32
C ILE A 97 17.51 21.87 20.17
N ASN A 98 16.63 22.32 19.29
CA ASN A 98 16.31 23.73 19.11
C ASN A 98 15.10 24.09 19.99
N PRO A 99 15.20 25.04 20.94
CA PRO A 99 14.08 25.43 21.79
C PRO A 99 12.84 25.92 21.01
N ASP A 100 13.02 26.50 19.81
CA ASP A 100 11.91 26.99 18.99
C ASP A 100 11.10 25.87 18.27
N GLU A 101 11.63 24.64 18.32
CA GLU A 101 11.02 23.42 17.76
C GLU A 101 10.38 22.53 18.84
N LEU A 102 10.49 22.90 20.12
CA LEU A 102 9.84 22.18 21.22
C LEU A 102 8.32 22.43 21.18
N GLU A 103 7.56 21.35 21.32
CA GLU A 103 6.11 21.40 21.48
C GLU A 103 5.80 21.65 22.96
N LEU A 104 5.15 22.77 23.25
CA LEU A 104 4.72 23.11 24.61
C LEU A 104 3.40 22.43 24.94
N ASP A 105 3.25 22.03 26.20
CA ASP A 105 1.99 21.54 26.73
C ASP A 105 1.05 22.72 27.03
N TRP A 106 0.24 23.07 26.03
CA TRP A 106 -0.70 24.18 26.11
C TRP A 106 -1.83 23.96 27.13
N ASP A 107 -2.10 22.71 27.55
CA ASP A 107 -3.14 22.41 28.55
C ASP A 107 -2.78 22.96 29.94
N GLN A 108 -1.49 23.20 30.20
CA GLN A 108 -1.01 23.82 31.43
C GLN A 108 -1.12 25.35 31.45
N VAL A 109 -1.49 25.97 30.32
CA VAL A 109 -1.60 27.42 30.20
C VAL A 109 -3.05 27.83 30.42
N PRO A 110 -3.37 28.62 31.47
CA PRO A 110 -4.72 29.16 31.63
C PRO A 110 -5.08 30.06 30.45
N GLU A 111 -6.26 29.88 29.85
CA GLU A 111 -6.72 30.66 28.68
C GLU A 111 -6.63 32.18 28.91
N GLU A 112 -6.85 32.63 30.15
CA GLU A 112 -6.79 34.04 30.57
C GLU A 112 -5.39 34.68 30.41
N GLN A 113 -4.36 33.85 30.38
CA GLN A 113 -2.96 34.27 30.25
C GLN A 113 -2.47 34.18 28.80
N ILE A 114 -3.28 33.66 27.90
CA ILE A 114 -2.98 33.54 26.48
C ILE A 114 -3.40 34.82 25.77
N ALA A 115 -2.42 35.61 25.33
CA ALA A 115 -2.66 36.73 24.43
C ALA A 115 -2.55 36.26 22.98
N ARG A 116 -3.60 36.49 22.19
CA ARG A 116 -3.61 36.22 20.75
C ARG A 116 -3.61 37.51 19.95
N ALA A 117 -2.75 37.60 18.95
CA ALA A 117 -2.76 38.71 17.98
C ALA A 117 -2.74 38.17 16.54
N ASP A 118 -3.54 38.77 15.66
CA ASP A 118 -3.51 38.44 14.24
C ASP A 118 -2.22 39.01 13.62
N VAL A 119 -1.36 38.10 13.17
CA VAL A 119 -0.05 38.39 12.57
C VAL A 119 0.01 37.89 11.13
N THR A 120 -1.14 37.71 10.49
CA THR A 120 -1.24 37.17 9.13
C THR A 120 -0.46 38.05 8.13
N PRO A 121 0.59 37.52 7.48
CA PRO A 121 1.35 38.30 6.50
C PRO A 121 0.51 38.65 5.26
N GLY A 122 0.74 39.81 4.65
CA GLY A 122 -0.05 40.26 3.49
C GLY A 122 0.01 39.34 2.26
N ASP A 123 1.16 38.68 2.01
CA ASP A 123 1.34 37.72 0.90
C ASP A 123 0.99 36.27 1.29
N PHE A 124 0.50 36.04 2.51
CA PHE A 124 0.30 34.70 3.05
C PHE A 124 -0.77 33.92 2.28
N GLY A 125 -1.76 34.58 1.68
CA GLY A 125 -2.78 33.92 0.87
C GLY A 125 -2.23 33.13 -0.33
N ARG A 126 -1.15 33.60 -0.96
CA ARG A 126 -0.51 32.87 -2.07
C ARG A 126 0.23 31.62 -1.59
N ILE A 127 0.95 31.75 -0.48
CA ILE A 127 1.64 30.64 0.18
C ILE A 127 0.58 29.61 0.60
N ALA A 128 -0.53 30.08 1.17
CA ALA A 128 -1.60 29.24 1.64
C ALA A 128 -2.26 28.44 0.52
N ALA A 129 -2.56 29.06 -0.62
CA ALA A 129 -3.13 28.36 -1.76
C ALA A 129 -2.20 27.26 -2.32
N MET A 130 -0.89 27.51 -2.40
CA MET A 130 0.07 26.50 -2.88
C MET A 130 0.21 25.33 -1.91
N THR A 131 0.32 25.64 -0.61
CA THR A 131 0.41 24.63 0.46
C THR A 131 -0.88 23.82 0.54
N ALA A 132 -2.05 24.46 0.49
CA ALA A 132 -3.35 23.80 0.49
C ALA A 132 -3.47 22.78 -0.63
N LYS A 133 -3.13 23.17 -1.86
CA LYS A 133 -3.13 22.25 -3.00
C LYS A 133 -2.23 21.03 -2.75
N GLN A 134 -1.04 21.24 -2.19
CA GLN A 134 -0.09 20.16 -1.93
C GLN A 134 -0.59 19.20 -0.82
N VAL A 135 -1.09 19.74 0.29
CA VAL A 135 -1.61 18.96 1.44
C VAL A 135 -2.83 18.17 1.01
N ILE A 136 -3.77 18.81 0.31
CA ILE A 136 -4.97 18.15 -0.23
C ILE A 136 -4.56 16.99 -1.15
N GLN A 137 -3.66 17.23 -2.11
CA GLN A 137 -3.17 16.15 -2.99
C GLN A 137 -2.43 15.04 -2.24
N GLN A 138 -1.78 15.36 -1.12
CA GLN A 138 -1.13 14.37 -0.28
C GLN A 138 -2.16 13.52 0.48
N ARG A 139 -3.17 14.15 1.11
CA ARG A 139 -4.26 13.45 1.81
C ARG A 139 -5.07 12.55 0.87
N ILE A 140 -5.37 13.02 -0.34
CA ILE A 140 -6.00 12.20 -1.37
C ILE A 140 -5.19 10.93 -1.63
N ARG A 141 -3.88 11.08 -1.85
CA ARG A 141 -3.00 9.93 -2.10
C ARG A 141 -2.92 9.00 -0.89
N GLU A 142 -2.89 9.53 0.33
CA GLU A 142 -2.87 8.73 1.57
C GLU A 142 -4.16 7.93 1.76
N ALA A 143 -5.32 8.53 1.52
CA ALA A 143 -6.60 7.83 1.61
C ALA A 143 -6.76 6.77 0.52
N GLU A 144 -6.36 7.08 -0.72
CA GLU A 144 -6.33 6.09 -1.81
C GLU A 144 -5.43 4.91 -1.44
N ARG A 145 -4.27 5.17 -0.83
CA ARG A 145 -3.36 4.12 -0.34
C ARG A 145 -3.98 3.26 0.75
N ALA A 146 -4.66 3.87 1.72
CA ALA A 146 -5.30 3.13 2.82
C ALA A 146 -6.41 2.21 2.29
N MET A 147 -7.32 2.75 1.48
CA MET A 147 -8.41 1.97 0.86
C MET A 147 -7.87 0.83 -0.01
N MET A 148 -6.81 1.07 -0.79
CA MET A 148 -6.18 0.02 -1.59
C MET A 148 -5.56 -1.09 -0.73
N TYR A 149 -4.90 -0.74 0.37
CA TYR A 149 -4.31 -1.73 1.26
C TYR A 149 -5.39 -2.67 1.85
N GLU A 150 -6.49 -2.09 2.32
CA GLU A 150 -7.64 -2.85 2.83
C GLU A 150 -8.28 -3.74 1.76
N GLU A 151 -8.37 -3.29 0.50
CA GLU A 151 -8.97 -4.10 -0.57
C GLU A 151 -8.15 -5.37 -0.91
N TYR A 152 -6.82 -5.31 -0.79
CA TYR A 152 -5.94 -6.38 -1.28
C TYR A 152 -5.30 -7.24 -0.18
N ILE A 153 -5.31 -6.81 1.09
CA ILE A 153 -4.67 -7.57 2.18
C ILE A 153 -5.26 -8.98 2.33
N ASP A 154 -6.58 -9.11 2.23
CA ASP A 154 -7.29 -10.39 2.37
C ASP A 154 -7.27 -11.24 1.09
N ARG A 155 -6.69 -10.72 0.00
CA ARG A 155 -6.63 -11.37 -1.32
C ARG A 155 -5.29 -12.04 -1.59
N GLN A 156 -4.46 -12.23 -0.56
CA GLN A 156 -3.21 -12.95 -0.68
C GLN A 156 -3.46 -14.40 -1.11
N GLY A 157 -2.72 -14.86 -2.12
CA GLY A 157 -2.91 -16.17 -2.76
C GLY A 157 -3.90 -16.18 -3.92
N GLU A 158 -4.64 -15.08 -4.16
CA GLU A 158 -5.58 -15.01 -5.29
C GLU A 158 -4.85 -14.77 -6.61
N VAL A 159 -5.32 -15.41 -7.69
CA VAL A 159 -4.87 -15.12 -9.06
C VAL A 159 -5.63 -13.93 -9.62
N VAL A 160 -4.91 -12.87 -9.94
CA VAL A 160 -5.45 -11.66 -10.56
C VAL A 160 -5.00 -11.56 -12.01
N THR A 161 -5.82 -10.87 -12.81
CA THR A 161 -5.48 -10.51 -14.19
C THR A 161 -5.14 -9.03 -14.25
N GLY A 162 -4.02 -8.69 -14.88
CA GLY A 162 -3.58 -7.31 -15.05
C GLY A 162 -2.97 -7.04 -16.43
N ILE A 163 -2.67 -5.78 -16.69
CA ILE A 163 -2.03 -5.30 -17.93
C ILE A 163 -0.63 -4.82 -17.59
N VAL A 164 0.38 -5.30 -18.31
CA VAL A 164 1.77 -4.85 -18.13
C VAL A 164 1.90 -3.39 -18.58
N GLN A 165 2.19 -2.47 -17.66
CA GLN A 165 2.35 -1.04 -17.96
C GLN A 165 3.78 -0.68 -18.35
N GLN A 166 4.76 -1.23 -17.64
CA GLN A 166 6.17 -0.94 -17.89
C GLN A 166 7.03 -2.17 -17.66
N ALA A 167 7.91 -2.43 -18.62
CA ALA A 167 8.93 -3.47 -18.57
C ALA A 167 10.31 -2.81 -18.73
N GLY A 168 10.93 -2.37 -17.62
CA GLY A 168 12.30 -1.83 -17.58
C GLY A 168 12.39 -0.46 -16.91
N ASP A 169 13.15 -0.29 -15.82
CA ASP A 169 14.61 -0.07 -15.85
C ASP A 169 15.47 -0.96 -14.92
N ARG A 170 14.86 -1.76 -14.04
CA ARG A 170 15.57 -2.55 -13.00
C ARG A 170 15.21 -4.05 -12.96
N ASN A 171 14.79 -4.61 -14.10
CA ASN A 171 14.25 -5.98 -14.23
C ASN A 171 12.95 -6.27 -13.46
N ASN A 172 12.30 -5.26 -12.88
CA ASN A 172 10.96 -5.40 -12.33
C ASN A 172 9.92 -5.01 -13.38
N VAL A 173 8.78 -5.70 -13.35
CA VAL A 173 7.64 -5.45 -14.23
C VAL A 173 6.54 -4.81 -13.40
N LEU A 174 5.96 -3.73 -13.92
CA LEU A 174 4.80 -3.08 -13.31
C LEU A 174 3.53 -3.49 -14.06
N VAL A 175 2.52 -3.87 -13.29
CA VAL A 175 1.30 -4.51 -13.75
C VAL A 175 0.12 -3.74 -13.19
N ASP A 176 -0.68 -3.17 -14.06
CA ASP A 176 -1.90 -2.46 -13.70
C ASP A 176 -3.06 -3.45 -13.51
N LEU A 177 -3.61 -3.47 -12.30
CA LEU A 177 -4.78 -4.24 -11.92
C LEU A 177 -6.09 -3.44 -12.08
N GLY A 178 -6.02 -2.24 -12.67
CA GLY A 178 -7.13 -1.30 -12.89
C GLY A 178 -7.23 -0.24 -11.80
N LYS A 179 -7.13 -0.63 -10.53
CA LYS A 179 -7.16 0.28 -9.38
C LYS A 179 -5.78 0.58 -8.80
N VAL A 180 -4.88 -0.40 -8.87
CA VAL A 180 -3.54 -0.33 -8.27
C VAL A 180 -2.50 -0.84 -9.25
N GLU A 181 -1.32 -0.23 -9.18
CA GLU A 181 -0.12 -0.70 -9.86
C GLU A 181 0.61 -1.71 -8.98
N ALA A 182 0.64 -2.95 -9.42
CA ALA A 182 1.30 -4.05 -8.74
C ALA A 182 2.70 -4.31 -9.30
N LEU A 183 3.59 -4.80 -8.45
CA LEU A 183 4.97 -5.10 -8.78
C LEU A 183 5.13 -6.61 -9.01
N LEU A 184 5.64 -6.99 -10.18
CA LEU A 184 6.15 -8.33 -10.45
C LEU A 184 7.69 -8.30 -10.42
N PRO A 185 8.32 -8.61 -9.27
CA PRO A 185 9.77 -8.53 -9.12
C PRO A 185 10.47 -9.64 -9.89
N ARG A 186 11.75 -9.44 -10.25
CA ARG A 186 12.53 -10.42 -11.01
C ARG A 186 12.57 -11.81 -10.37
N SER A 187 12.60 -11.90 -9.04
CA SER A 187 12.61 -13.18 -8.32
C SER A 187 11.33 -13.99 -8.50
N GLU A 188 10.21 -13.32 -8.81
CA GLU A 188 8.88 -13.90 -8.98
C GLU A 188 8.45 -14.01 -10.45
N GLN A 189 9.33 -13.60 -11.36
CA GLN A 189 9.18 -13.80 -12.80
C GLN A 189 9.64 -15.19 -13.19
N VAL A 190 9.05 -15.72 -14.26
CA VAL A 190 9.45 -17.02 -14.81
C VAL A 190 10.55 -16.79 -15.84
N ASP A 191 11.66 -17.53 -15.70
CA ASP A 191 12.77 -17.45 -16.64
C ASP A 191 12.32 -17.81 -18.06
N GLY A 192 12.61 -16.94 -19.03
CA GLY A 192 12.24 -17.11 -20.43
C GLY A 192 10.90 -16.51 -20.84
N GLU A 193 10.05 -16.09 -19.90
CA GLU A 193 8.85 -15.30 -20.24
C GLU A 193 9.20 -13.87 -20.65
N ARG A 194 8.44 -13.33 -21.61
CA ARG A 194 8.58 -11.93 -22.06
C ARG A 194 7.35 -11.12 -21.70
N TYR A 195 7.48 -10.20 -20.76
CA TYR A 195 6.40 -9.32 -20.34
C TYR A 195 6.42 -8.05 -21.22
N GLU A 196 5.64 -8.07 -22.30
CA GLU A 196 5.54 -6.93 -23.22
C GLU A 196 4.54 -5.91 -22.68
N GLN A 197 4.84 -4.62 -22.87
CA GLN A 197 3.92 -3.55 -22.51
C GLN A 197 2.58 -3.70 -23.23
N GLY A 198 1.48 -3.52 -22.50
CA GLY A 198 0.11 -3.71 -23.00
C GLY A 198 -0.37 -5.17 -23.01
N SER A 199 0.51 -6.15 -22.75
CA SER A 199 0.10 -7.55 -22.66
C SER A 199 -0.68 -7.82 -21.37
N ARG A 200 -1.71 -8.67 -21.47
CA ARG A 200 -2.42 -9.18 -20.30
C ARG A 200 -1.63 -10.33 -19.68
N ILE A 201 -1.59 -10.35 -18.36
CA ILE A 201 -0.95 -11.43 -17.60
C ILE A 201 -1.84 -11.85 -16.44
N LYS A 202 -1.81 -13.15 -16.11
CA LYS A 202 -2.34 -13.71 -14.87
C LYS A 202 -1.19 -14.01 -13.92
N ALA A 203 -1.32 -13.56 -12.67
CA ALA A 203 -0.32 -13.75 -11.63
C ALA A 203 -1.00 -13.84 -10.25
N VAL A 204 -0.34 -14.50 -9.30
CA VAL A 204 -0.79 -14.68 -7.92
C VAL A 204 -0.36 -13.47 -7.09
N ILE A 205 -1.21 -12.95 -6.21
CA ILE A 205 -0.80 -11.99 -5.19
C ILE A 205 -0.03 -12.72 -4.10
N THR A 206 1.28 -12.53 -4.01
CA THR A 206 2.09 -13.19 -2.98
C THR A 206 2.17 -12.41 -1.69
N GLU A 207 2.14 -11.09 -1.76
CA GLU A 207 2.30 -10.23 -0.60
C GLU A 207 1.72 -8.84 -0.87
N VAL A 208 1.18 -8.19 0.16
CA VAL A 208 0.76 -6.78 0.12
C VAL A 208 1.50 -6.03 1.21
N ARG A 209 2.43 -5.15 0.81
CA ARG A 209 3.26 -4.37 1.74
C ARG A 209 2.77 -2.93 1.81
N SER A 210 2.66 -2.36 3.00
CA SER A 210 2.54 -0.91 3.17
C SER A 210 3.93 -0.27 3.07
N GLY A 211 4.25 0.39 1.96
CA GLY A 211 5.51 1.12 1.78
C GLY A 211 5.36 2.63 1.93
N THR A 212 6.47 3.34 2.15
CA THR A 212 6.53 4.82 2.22
C THR A 212 6.04 5.52 0.93
N LYS A 213 6.00 4.79 -0.19
CA LYS A 213 5.49 5.27 -1.49
C LYS A 213 4.05 4.82 -1.80
N GLY A 214 3.42 4.01 -0.95
CA GLY A 214 2.09 3.43 -1.12
C GLY A 214 2.06 1.92 -0.86
N PRO A 215 0.86 1.29 -0.83
CA PRO A 215 0.76 -0.16 -0.75
C PRO A 215 1.32 -0.74 -2.05
N GLN A 216 2.24 -1.68 -1.89
CA GLN A 216 2.84 -2.41 -2.98
C GLN A 216 2.28 -3.82 -2.96
N VAL A 217 1.42 -4.10 -3.94
CA VAL A 217 0.96 -5.46 -4.23
C VAL A 217 2.07 -6.16 -4.99
N ILE A 218 2.59 -7.26 -4.43
CA ILE A 218 3.62 -8.08 -5.06
C ILE A 218 2.93 -9.26 -5.74
N LEU A 219 3.25 -9.44 -7.02
CA LEU A 219 2.73 -10.51 -7.84
C LEU A 219 3.79 -11.59 -8.06
N SER A 220 3.33 -12.81 -8.30
CA SER A 220 4.16 -13.92 -8.75
C SER A 220 3.57 -14.70 -9.91
N ARG A 221 4.44 -14.98 -10.87
CA ARG A 221 4.22 -15.92 -11.97
C ARG A 221 4.75 -17.32 -11.64
N ARG A 222 5.63 -17.44 -10.63
CA ARG A 222 6.29 -18.68 -10.22
C ARG A 222 5.47 -19.50 -9.24
N ASP A 223 4.58 -18.85 -8.50
CA ASP A 223 3.78 -19.51 -7.46
C ASP A 223 2.96 -20.70 -8.03
N PRO A 224 2.97 -21.87 -7.37
CA PRO A 224 2.17 -23.03 -7.79
C PRO A 224 0.66 -22.79 -7.80
N GLU A 225 0.15 -21.84 -7.01
CA GLU A 225 -1.27 -21.51 -6.94
C GLU A 225 -1.81 -21.05 -8.29
N LEU A 226 -0.97 -20.39 -9.10
CA LEU A 226 -1.31 -20.03 -10.47
C LEU A 226 -1.76 -21.25 -11.28
N ILE A 227 -1.08 -22.38 -11.18
CA ILE A 227 -1.45 -23.60 -11.90
C ILE A 227 -2.79 -24.12 -11.41
N LYS A 228 -3.00 -24.16 -10.09
CA LYS A 228 -4.25 -24.66 -9.50
C LYS A 228 -5.45 -23.87 -9.98
N THR A 229 -5.39 -22.54 -9.89
CA THR A 229 -6.48 -21.67 -10.34
C THR A 229 -6.68 -21.74 -11.85
N LEU A 230 -5.62 -21.87 -12.65
CA LEU A 230 -5.79 -22.04 -14.11
C LEU A 230 -6.51 -23.35 -14.45
N PHE A 231 -6.21 -24.44 -13.74
CA PHE A 231 -6.93 -25.70 -13.90
C PHE A 231 -8.38 -25.61 -13.40
N GLU A 232 -8.62 -24.92 -12.29
CA GLU A 232 -9.97 -24.68 -11.77
C GLU A 232 -10.83 -23.89 -12.78
N LEU A 233 -10.26 -22.88 -13.44
CA LEU A 233 -10.95 -22.10 -14.48
C LEU A 233 -11.23 -22.91 -15.76
N GLU A 234 -10.35 -23.85 -16.12
CA GLU A 234 -10.43 -24.61 -17.37
C GLU A 234 -11.17 -25.96 -17.24
N VAL A 235 -11.22 -26.53 -16.03
CA VAL A 235 -11.78 -27.86 -15.74
C VAL A 235 -13.00 -27.73 -14.82
N PRO A 236 -14.23 -27.84 -15.35
CA PRO A 236 -15.46 -27.76 -14.57
C PRO A 236 -15.51 -28.74 -13.41
N GLU A 237 -14.97 -29.95 -13.59
CA GLU A 237 -14.95 -30.98 -12.56
C GLU A 237 -14.11 -30.58 -11.33
N ILE A 238 -13.11 -29.69 -11.51
CA ILE A 238 -12.33 -29.13 -10.40
C ILE A 238 -13.13 -28.01 -9.72
N ALA A 239 -13.73 -27.11 -10.50
CA ALA A 239 -14.59 -26.03 -9.97
C ALA A 239 -15.79 -26.56 -9.17
N ASP A 240 -16.38 -27.69 -9.62
CA ASP A 240 -17.49 -28.36 -8.93
C ASP A 240 -17.03 -29.22 -7.73
N GLY A 241 -15.72 -29.33 -7.48
CA GLY A 241 -15.14 -30.15 -6.40
C GLY A 241 -15.23 -31.66 -6.62
N LEU A 242 -15.55 -32.13 -7.83
CA LEU A 242 -15.58 -33.56 -8.19
C LEU A 242 -14.17 -34.13 -8.37
N VAL A 243 -13.21 -33.28 -8.74
CA VAL A 243 -11.78 -33.56 -8.87
C VAL A 243 -11.00 -32.56 -8.03
N GLU A 244 -10.05 -33.04 -7.24
CA GLU A 244 -9.21 -32.22 -6.37
C GLU A 244 -7.74 -32.33 -6.80
N ILE A 245 -7.03 -31.20 -6.84
CA ILE A 245 -5.58 -31.17 -7.02
C ILE A 245 -4.92 -31.35 -5.65
N ARG A 246 -4.38 -32.56 -5.40
CA ARG A 246 -3.72 -32.93 -4.14
C ARG A 246 -2.34 -32.32 -3.96
N GLY A 247 -1.66 -31.99 -5.05
CA GLY A 247 -0.32 -31.44 -4.98
C GLY A 247 0.20 -30.98 -6.34
N VAL A 248 1.09 -29.99 -6.29
CA VAL A 248 1.75 -29.41 -7.46
C VAL A 248 3.25 -29.38 -7.17
N ALA A 249 4.04 -30.00 -8.05
CA ALA A 249 5.49 -29.87 -8.08
C ALA A 249 5.87 -29.12 -9.36
N ARG A 250 6.46 -27.93 -9.23
CA ARG A 250 6.65 -27.00 -10.35
C ARG A 250 8.10 -26.54 -10.45
N GLU A 251 8.65 -26.66 -11.65
CA GLU A 251 9.84 -25.94 -12.12
C GLU A 251 9.36 -24.86 -13.10
N PRO A 252 9.14 -23.62 -12.62
CA PRO A 252 8.45 -22.59 -13.40
C PRO A 252 9.12 -22.32 -14.74
N GLY A 253 8.33 -22.28 -15.82
CA GLY A 253 8.81 -22.06 -17.19
C GLY A 253 9.37 -23.29 -17.88
N TYR A 254 9.53 -24.42 -17.17
CA TYR A 254 10.05 -25.65 -17.74
C TYR A 254 9.02 -26.79 -17.68
N ARG A 255 8.69 -27.25 -16.47
CA ARG A 255 7.81 -28.41 -16.27
C ARG A 255 7.10 -28.33 -14.91
N ALA A 256 5.85 -28.73 -14.89
CA ALA A 256 5.08 -29.00 -13.69
C ALA A 256 4.53 -30.42 -13.71
N LYS A 257 4.38 -31.02 -12.52
CA LYS A 257 3.59 -32.23 -12.30
C LYS A 257 2.46 -31.90 -11.32
N ILE A 258 1.24 -32.29 -11.67
CA ILE A 258 0.08 -32.15 -10.80
C ILE A 258 -0.50 -33.52 -10.46
N ALA A 259 -0.82 -33.73 -9.18
CA ALA A 259 -1.47 -34.93 -8.68
C ALA A 259 -2.95 -34.66 -8.47
N VAL A 260 -3.81 -35.45 -9.11
CA VAL A 260 -5.26 -35.26 -9.09
C VAL A 260 -5.99 -36.49 -8.56
N GLU A 261 -7.02 -36.27 -7.76
CA GLU A 261 -7.92 -37.30 -7.24
C GLU A 261 -9.36 -36.97 -7.63
N SER A 262 -10.21 -37.98 -7.85
CA SER A 262 -11.65 -37.75 -7.99
C SER A 262 -12.41 -38.26 -6.78
N HIS A 263 -13.39 -37.47 -6.34
CA HIS A 263 -14.33 -37.80 -5.27
C HIS A 263 -15.65 -38.38 -5.81
N ALA A 264 -15.82 -38.40 -7.14
CA ALA A 264 -17.05 -38.83 -7.80
C ALA A 264 -16.87 -40.16 -8.53
N GLN A 265 -17.82 -41.09 -8.33
CA GLN A 265 -17.78 -42.37 -8.99
C GLN A 265 -18.02 -42.22 -10.50
N GLY A 266 -17.12 -42.79 -11.31
CA GLY A 266 -17.21 -42.75 -12.77
C GLY A 266 -16.56 -41.54 -13.43
N VAL A 267 -15.94 -40.64 -12.65
CA VAL A 267 -15.15 -39.53 -13.17
C VAL A 267 -13.67 -39.92 -13.14
N ASP A 268 -13.01 -39.89 -14.31
CA ASP A 268 -11.56 -40.04 -14.40
C ASP A 268 -10.88 -38.69 -14.18
N PRO A 269 -10.13 -38.49 -13.08
CA PRO A 269 -9.53 -37.19 -12.77
C PRO A 269 -8.47 -36.77 -13.81
N VAL A 270 -7.72 -37.73 -14.37
CA VAL A 270 -6.70 -37.40 -15.39
C VAL A 270 -7.38 -37.01 -16.70
N GLY A 271 -8.36 -37.81 -17.16
CA GLY A 271 -9.14 -37.52 -18.35
C GLY A 271 -9.88 -36.18 -18.28
N ALA A 272 -10.44 -35.84 -17.11
CA ALA A 272 -11.10 -34.55 -16.87
C ALA A 272 -10.14 -33.37 -17.05
N CYS A 273 -8.94 -33.44 -16.46
CA CYS A 273 -7.94 -32.38 -16.56
C CYS A 273 -7.30 -32.26 -17.95
N VAL A 274 -7.13 -33.38 -18.67
CA VAL A 274 -6.59 -33.38 -20.04
C VAL A 274 -7.62 -32.82 -21.03
N GLY A 275 -8.88 -33.24 -20.91
CA GLY A 275 -9.97 -32.88 -21.80
C GLY A 275 -9.87 -33.52 -23.20
N PRO A 276 -10.86 -33.28 -24.08
CA PRO A 276 -10.92 -33.89 -25.41
C PRO A 276 -9.67 -33.57 -26.24
N ARG A 277 -8.91 -34.61 -26.61
CA ARG A 277 -7.63 -34.48 -27.35
C ARG A 277 -6.65 -33.50 -26.65
N GLY A 278 -6.64 -33.47 -25.32
CA GLY A 278 -5.74 -32.61 -24.55
C GLY A 278 -6.06 -31.12 -24.67
N SER A 279 -7.30 -30.72 -24.99
CA SER A 279 -7.63 -29.32 -25.20
C SER A 279 -7.44 -28.47 -23.93
N ARG A 280 -7.92 -28.95 -22.78
CA ARG A 280 -7.92 -28.23 -21.50
C ARG A 280 -6.50 -27.98 -21.01
N VAL A 281 -5.71 -29.06 -20.87
CA VAL A 281 -4.29 -28.93 -20.49
C VAL A 281 -3.51 -28.04 -21.46
N ARG A 282 -3.81 -28.06 -22.77
CA ARG A 282 -3.15 -27.17 -23.74
C ARG A 282 -3.49 -25.69 -23.53
N MET A 283 -4.71 -25.36 -23.11
CA MET A 283 -5.09 -23.99 -22.76
C MET A 283 -4.27 -23.49 -21.57
N VAL A 284 -4.14 -24.31 -20.52
CA VAL A 284 -3.32 -23.99 -19.34
C VAL A 284 -1.83 -23.86 -19.72
N VAL A 285 -1.28 -24.79 -20.50
CA VAL A 285 0.11 -24.73 -21.01
C VAL A 285 0.34 -23.46 -21.84
N SER A 286 -0.64 -23.05 -22.65
CA SER A 286 -0.56 -21.83 -23.44
C SER A 286 -0.52 -20.57 -22.56
N GLU A 287 -1.31 -20.53 -21.49
CA GLU A 287 -1.31 -19.43 -20.52
C GLU A 287 0.01 -19.37 -19.72
N LEU A 288 0.64 -20.52 -19.47
CA LEU A 288 1.99 -20.65 -18.89
C LEU A 288 3.11 -20.56 -19.94
N ARG A 289 2.81 -20.04 -21.14
CA ARG A 289 3.78 -19.76 -22.21
C ARG A 289 4.65 -20.95 -22.60
N GLY A 290 4.08 -22.16 -22.55
CA GLY A 290 4.74 -23.39 -23.00
C GLY A 290 5.36 -24.23 -21.88
N GLU A 291 5.16 -23.88 -20.61
CA GLU A 291 5.51 -24.76 -19.48
C GLU A 291 4.81 -26.12 -19.62
N LYS A 292 5.57 -27.22 -19.61
CA LYS A 292 5.02 -28.57 -19.82
C LYS A 292 4.33 -29.05 -18.55
N ILE A 293 3.13 -29.63 -18.66
CA ILE A 293 2.39 -30.11 -17.50
C ILE A 293 2.12 -31.61 -17.65
N ASP A 294 2.59 -32.39 -16.68
CA ASP A 294 2.23 -33.81 -16.54
C ASP A 294 1.16 -33.96 -15.46
N ILE A 295 0.10 -34.71 -15.77
CA ILE A 295 -1.03 -34.93 -14.86
C ILE A 295 -0.99 -36.39 -14.44
N ILE A 296 -0.89 -36.64 -13.13
CA ILE A 296 -0.79 -37.99 -12.57
C ILE A 296 -1.95 -38.26 -11.61
N PRO A 297 -2.46 -39.51 -11.57
CA PRO A 297 -3.45 -39.87 -10.57
C PRO A 297 -2.79 -39.94 -9.19
N TRP A 298 -3.40 -39.29 -8.20
CA TRP A 298 -3.00 -39.44 -6.82
C TRP A 298 -3.33 -40.84 -6.28
N ASN A 299 -2.55 -41.32 -5.33
CA ASN A 299 -2.82 -42.59 -4.67
C ASN A 299 -2.46 -42.52 -3.17
N THR A 300 -3.31 -43.10 -2.33
CA THR A 300 -3.04 -43.25 -0.89
C THR A 300 -1.85 -44.16 -0.61
N GLU A 301 -1.58 -45.15 -1.48
CA GLU A 301 -0.42 -46.03 -1.35
C GLU A 301 0.85 -45.34 -1.91
N PRO A 302 1.84 -45.00 -1.06
CA PRO A 302 3.00 -44.22 -1.48
C PRO A 302 3.81 -44.86 -2.60
N ALA A 303 3.95 -46.19 -2.59
CA ALA A 303 4.68 -46.92 -3.61
C ALA A 303 4.06 -46.74 -5.02
N ARG A 304 2.73 -46.77 -5.11
CA ARG A 304 2.02 -46.51 -6.38
C ARG A 304 2.13 -45.06 -6.80
N PHE A 305 2.00 -44.13 -5.86
CA PHE A 305 2.10 -42.71 -6.15
C PHE A 305 3.49 -42.33 -6.65
N VAL A 306 4.55 -42.81 -6.00
CA VAL A 306 5.94 -42.58 -6.42
C VAL A 306 6.21 -43.15 -7.81
N ALA A 307 5.75 -44.38 -8.09
CA ALA A 307 5.91 -44.98 -9.40
C ALA A 307 5.26 -44.15 -10.53
N LYS A 308 4.13 -43.48 -10.24
CA LYS A 308 3.47 -42.57 -11.19
C LYS A 308 4.15 -41.21 -11.27
N ALA A 309 4.67 -40.68 -10.17
CA ALA A 309 5.38 -39.40 -10.15
C ALA A 309 6.69 -39.40 -10.94
N LEU A 310 7.34 -40.57 -11.07
CA LEU A 310 8.56 -40.77 -11.85
C LEU A 310 8.33 -40.97 -13.36
N SER A 311 7.07 -41.12 -13.79
CA SER A 311 6.70 -41.23 -15.20
C SER A 311 6.60 -39.87 -15.88
#